data_AF-A0A959QCT0-F1
#
_entry.id   AF-A0A959QCT0-F1
#
_cell.length_a   1.000
_cell.length_b   1.000
_cell.length_c   1.000
_cell.angle_alpha   90.00
_cell.angle_beta   90.00
_cell.angle_gamma   90.00
#
_symmetry.space_group_name_H-M   'P 1'
#
loop_
_entity.id
_entity.type
_entity.pdbx_description
1 polymer ?
#
loop_
_entity_poly.entity_id
_entity_poly.type
_entity_poly.pdbx_seq_one_letter_code
_entity_poly.pdbx_strand_id
1 'polypeptide(L)'
;LSGGLYKKEWMNAEEPPLVSIHGTADEVVPYEHGTAVVPINGQTYELVSLDGSALLHARADDLGIDNYLVSVPGGGHEDTYFDPQFEIYRDDFAVNGTFFVYERLCPDIPLLPLASTEVTLDAELLLFPNPASDHFVIDAGRIEETFTLEIVDAFGRTLQRWENIQGSATIYPQGLESGLYFAVCRFEDPALPAVTKRLVWQKP
;
A
#
# COMPACT_ATOMS: atom_id res chain seq x y z
N LEU A 1 2.85 19.42 -7.14
CA LEU A 1 3.43 20.78 -7.09
C LEU A 1 2.42 21.78 -7.63
N SER A 2 2.53 23.06 -7.25
CA SER A 2 1.69 24.18 -7.67
C SER A 2 1.87 24.40 -9.15
N GLY A 3 0.85 24.04 -9.93
CA GLY A 3 0.86 24.12 -11.38
C GLY A 3 -0.35 24.87 -11.90
N GLY A 4 -0.27 25.25 -13.18
CA GLY A 4 -1.36 25.90 -13.89
C GLY A 4 -1.25 25.69 -15.39
N LEU A 5 -2.38 25.77 -16.08
CA LEU A 5 -2.48 25.70 -17.54
C LEU A 5 -3.11 26.98 -18.03
N TYR A 6 -2.67 27.51 -19.19
CA TYR A 6 -3.21 28.76 -19.72
C TYR A 6 -4.74 28.78 -19.78
N LYS A 7 -5.34 27.63 -20.12
CA LYS A 7 -6.79 27.38 -20.12
C LYS A 7 -7.04 25.92 -19.76
N LYS A 8 -7.88 25.63 -18.76
CA LYS A 8 -8.29 24.25 -18.48
C LYS A 8 -8.99 23.58 -19.66
N GLU A 9 -9.59 24.36 -20.57
CA GLU A 9 -10.23 23.86 -21.79
C GLU A 9 -9.24 23.25 -22.79
N TRP A 10 -7.94 23.36 -22.56
CA TRP A 10 -6.92 22.63 -23.33
C TRP A 10 -6.83 21.16 -22.92
N MET A 11 -7.34 20.79 -21.75
CA MET A 11 -7.45 19.39 -21.32
C MET A 11 -8.56 18.68 -22.10
N ASN A 12 -8.29 17.42 -22.46
CA ASN A 12 -9.23 16.51 -23.12
C ASN A 12 -9.14 15.12 -22.46
N ALA A 13 -10.07 14.21 -22.77
CA ALA A 13 -10.17 12.91 -22.08
C ALA A 13 -8.98 11.95 -22.32
N GLU A 14 -8.07 12.26 -23.24
CA GLU A 14 -6.88 11.46 -23.54
C GLU A 14 -5.64 11.91 -22.76
N GLU A 15 -5.78 12.90 -21.88
CA GLU A 15 -4.68 13.37 -21.03
C GLU A 15 -4.26 12.31 -19.99
N PRO A 16 -2.97 12.28 -19.62
CA PRO A 16 -2.50 11.40 -18.57
C PRO A 16 -3.09 11.78 -17.20
N PRO A 17 -3.08 10.84 -16.24
CA PRO A 17 -3.49 11.10 -14.87
C PRO A 17 -2.74 12.28 -14.24
N LEU A 18 -3.44 13.08 -13.43
CA LEU A 18 -2.92 14.33 -12.87
C LEU A 18 -2.68 14.22 -11.37
N VAL A 19 -1.51 14.61 -10.89
CA VAL A 19 -1.18 14.61 -9.45
C VAL A 19 -0.56 15.94 -9.01
N SER A 20 -1.16 16.59 -8.00
CA SER A 20 -0.77 17.93 -7.57
C SER A 20 -0.83 18.09 -6.06
N ILE A 21 -0.05 19.05 -5.56
CA ILE A 21 -0.13 19.62 -4.21
C ILE A 21 0.02 21.12 -4.38
N HIS A 22 -0.88 21.91 -3.81
CA HIS A 22 -0.96 23.34 -4.08
C HIS A 22 -1.54 24.09 -2.88
N GLY A 23 -0.87 25.16 -2.45
CA GLY A 23 -1.35 26.09 -1.45
C GLY A 23 -2.58 26.87 -1.90
N THR A 24 -3.61 26.99 -1.05
CA THR A 24 -4.84 27.73 -1.42
C THR A 24 -4.66 29.25 -1.35
N ALA A 25 -3.56 29.73 -0.77
CA ALA A 25 -3.18 31.14 -0.67
C ALA A 25 -1.90 31.41 -1.49
N ASP A 26 -1.65 30.64 -2.56
CA ASP A 26 -0.52 30.81 -3.45
C ASP A 26 -0.59 32.15 -4.21
N GLU A 27 0.31 33.06 -3.85
CA GLU A 27 0.38 34.42 -4.41
C GLU A 27 1.22 34.50 -5.69
N VAL A 28 1.90 33.41 -6.10
CA VAL A 28 2.81 33.37 -7.25
C VAL A 28 2.15 32.65 -8.42
N VAL A 29 1.59 31.47 -8.16
CA VAL A 29 0.82 30.67 -9.11
C VAL A 29 -0.58 30.51 -8.54
N PRO A 30 -1.61 31.14 -9.13
CA PRO A 30 -2.97 31.09 -8.59
C PRO A 30 -3.47 29.65 -8.42
N TYR A 31 -4.10 29.37 -7.28
CA TYR A 31 -4.74 28.09 -7.00
C TYR A 31 -5.99 27.84 -7.89
N GLU A 32 -6.75 28.91 -8.12
CA GLU A 32 -7.89 28.96 -9.05
C GLU A 32 -7.50 29.70 -10.35
N HIS A 33 -8.41 30.45 -10.96
CA HIS A 33 -8.09 31.30 -12.11
C HIS A 33 -7.43 32.60 -11.65
N GLY A 34 -6.32 32.98 -12.28
CA GLY A 34 -5.68 34.27 -11.99
C GLY A 34 -4.47 34.54 -12.87
N THR A 35 -3.71 35.57 -12.53
CA THR A 35 -2.44 35.90 -13.18
C THR A 35 -1.28 35.37 -12.36
N ALA A 36 -0.48 34.49 -12.95
CA ALA A 36 0.80 34.10 -12.39
C ALA A 36 1.77 35.28 -12.42
N VAL A 37 2.54 35.44 -11.35
CA VAL A 37 3.46 36.54 -11.15
C VAL A 37 4.84 36.05 -10.74
N VAL A 38 5.86 36.88 -10.93
CA VAL A 38 7.19 36.65 -10.38
C VAL A 38 7.67 37.88 -9.59
N PRO A 39 8.02 37.73 -8.30
CA PRO A 39 8.64 38.81 -7.55
C PRO A 39 10.14 38.89 -7.86
N ILE A 40 10.62 40.05 -8.33
CA ILE A 40 12.05 40.31 -8.57
C ILE A 40 12.40 41.65 -7.92
N ASN A 41 13.35 41.63 -6.98
CA ASN A 41 13.84 42.82 -6.27
C ASN A 41 12.74 43.69 -5.63
N GLY A 42 11.68 43.06 -5.09
CA GLY A 42 10.57 43.75 -4.44
C GLY A 42 9.54 44.36 -5.41
N GLN A 43 9.68 44.12 -6.71
CA GLN A 43 8.65 44.43 -7.71
C GLN A 43 8.03 43.13 -8.24
N THR A 44 6.70 43.10 -8.34
CA THR A 44 5.94 41.99 -8.90
C THR A 44 5.74 42.20 -10.40
N TYR A 45 6.06 41.18 -11.20
CA TYR A 45 5.87 41.19 -12.64
C TYR A 45 4.81 40.14 -13.01
N GLU A 46 3.77 40.58 -13.73
CA GLU A 46 2.76 39.69 -14.29
C GLU A 46 3.33 38.89 -15.46
N LEU A 47 3.09 37.58 -15.46
CA LEU A 47 3.56 36.67 -16.49
C LEU A 47 2.42 36.29 -17.43
N VAL A 48 1.42 35.58 -16.90
CA VAL A 48 0.37 34.98 -17.71
C VAL A 48 -0.86 34.69 -16.88
N SER A 49 -2.04 34.89 -17.45
CA SER A 49 -3.29 34.41 -16.86
C SER A 49 -3.45 32.91 -17.13
N LEU A 50 -3.79 32.15 -16.10
CA LEU A 50 -3.90 30.69 -16.15
C LEU A 50 -4.98 30.17 -15.19
N ASP A 51 -5.39 28.93 -15.41
CA ASP A 51 -6.20 28.12 -14.50
C ASP A 51 -5.28 27.23 -13.65
N GLY A 52 -5.32 27.42 -12.34
CA GLY A 52 -4.55 26.67 -11.35
C GLY A 52 -5.10 25.28 -11.02
N SER A 53 -4.37 24.55 -10.18
CA SER A 53 -4.68 23.15 -9.85
C SER A 53 -6.12 22.90 -9.44
N ALA A 54 -6.80 23.80 -8.72
CA ALA A 54 -8.21 23.60 -8.34
C ALA A 54 -9.11 23.39 -9.57
N LEU A 55 -8.93 24.23 -10.58
CA LEU A 55 -9.73 24.22 -11.79
C LEU A 55 -9.28 23.13 -12.77
N LEU A 56 -7.98 22.79 -12.78
CA LEU A 56 -7.47 21.68 -13.59
C LEU A 56 -7.99 20.34 -13.08
N HIS A 57 -8.01 20.13 -11.76
CA HIS A 57 -8.55 18.90 -11.17
C HIS A 57 -10.07 18.80 -11.31
N ALA A 58 -10.81 19.89 -11.11
CA ALA A 58 -12.24 19.91 -11.42
C ALA A 58 -12.53 19.58 -12.90
N ARG A 59 -11.70 20.07 -13.82
CA ARG A 59 -11.80 19.73 -15.23
C ARG A 59 -11.40 18.28 -15.52
N ALA A 60 -10.44 17.72 -14.79
CA ALA A 60 -10.07 16.32 -14.88
C ALA A 60 -11.24 15.42 -14.49
N ASP A 61 -11.94 15.75 -13.40
CA ASP A 61 -13.16 15.04 -12.97
C ASP A 61 -14.25 15.07 -14.06
N ASP A 62 -14.51 16.24 -14.66
CA ASP A 62 -15.48 16.38 -15.75
C ASP A 62 -15.15 15.53 -16.99
N LEU A 63 -13.87 15.28 -17.23
CA LEU A 63 -13.35 14.52 -18.37
C LEU A 63 -13.18 13.04 -18.06
N GLY A 64 -13.37 12.61 -16.80
CA GLY A 64 -13.10 11.25 -16.36
C GLY A 64 -11.62 10.90 -16.31
N ILE A 65 -10.75 11.90 -16.17
CA ILE A 65 -9.30 11.71 -16.00
C ILE A 65 -9.03 11.47 -14.52
N ASP A 66 -8.40 10.34 -14.23
CA ASP A 66 -7.91 10.04 -12.89
C ASP A 66 -7.00 11.16 -12.37
N ASN A 67 -7.28 11.65 -11.17
CA ASN A 67 -6.50 12.73 -10.61
C ASN A 67 -6.45 12.69 -9.07
N TYR A 68 -5.37 13.24 -8.51
CA TYR A 68 -5.15 13.36 -7.07
C TYR A 68 -4.61 14.75 -6.72
N LEU A 69 -5.35 15.52 -5.93
CA LEU A 69 -4.97 16.86 -5.48
C LEU A 69 -4.93 16.94 -3.96
N VAL A 70 -3.79 17.39 -3.43
CA VAL A 70 -3.68 17.87 -2.06
C VAL A 70 -3.78 19.39 -2.05
N SER A 71 -4.92 19.91 -1.60
CA SER A 71 -5.09 21.34 -1.34
C SER A 71 -4.55 21.68 0.03
N VAL A 72 -3.69 22.68 0.15
CA VAL A 72 -3.06 23.07 1.43
C VAL A 72 -3.68 24.38 1.92
N PRO A 73 -4.67 24.33 2.85
CA PRO A 73 -5.38 25.52 3.30
C PRO A 73 -4.44 26.53 3.95
N GLY A 74 -4.43 27.75 3.42
CA GLY A 74 -3.59 28.85 3.90
C GLY A 74 -2.11 28.75 3.50
N GLY A 75 -1.69 27.69 2.80
CA GLY A 75 -0.35 27.59 2.23
C GLY A 75 -0.19 28.50 1.03
N GLY A 76 0.98 29.12 0.89
CA GLY A 76 1.41 29.88 -0.27
C GLY A 76 2.20 29.05 -1.29
N HIS A 77 3.04 29.72 -2.08
CA HIS A 77 3.76 29.09 -3.17
C HIS A 77 4.88 28.15 -2.73
N GLU A 78 5.79 28.61 -1.85
CA GLU A 78 7.00 27.87 -1.47
C GLU A 78 6.91 27.25 -0.08
N ASP A 79 6.28 27.96 0.85
CA ASP A 79 6.05 27.55 2.24
C ASP A 79 5.33 26.20 2.31
N THR A 80 4.39 25.94 1.40
CA THR A 80 3.71 24.64 1.25
C THR A 80 4.70 23.45 1.16
N TYR A 81 5.91 23.65 0.64
CA TYR A 81 6.91 22.58 0.48
C TYR A 81 7.91 22.47 1.62
N PHE A 82 8.15 23.54 2.38
CA PHE A 82 9.27 23.61 3.31
C PHE A 82 8.89 23.95 4.74
N ASP A 83 7.75 24.62 4.95
CA ASP A 83 7.31 25.00 6.29
C ASP A 83 6.82 23.77 7.06
N PRO A 84 7.34 23.50 8.28
CA PRO A 84 6.87 22.41 9.12
C PRO A 84 5.35 22.43 9.38
N GLN A 85 4.69 23.59 9.35
CA GLN A 85 3.24 23.68 9.60
C GLN A 85 2.40 22.89 8.58
N PHE A 86 2.93 22.67 7.37
CA PHE A 86 2.23 21.96 6.29
C PHE A 86 2.72 20.52 6.11
N GLU A 87 3.51 19.99 7.04
CA GLU A 87 4.07 18.62 6.97
C GLU A 87 3.01 17.55 6.72
N ILE A 88 1.87 17.64 7.40
CA ILE A 88 0.78 16.67 7.23
C ILE A 88 0.28 16.56 5.78
N TYR A 89 0.25 17.67 5.04
CA TYR A 89 -0.18 17.69 3.64
C TYR A 89 0.90 17.13 2.71
N ARG A 90 2.19 17.35 3.04
CA ARG A 90 3.29 16.75 2.28
C ARG A 90 3.38 15.25 2.51
N ASP A 91 3.12 14.78 3.73
CA ASP A 91 3.08 13.36 4.05
C ASP A 91 1.93 12.68 3.30
N ASP A 92 0.75 13.29 3.30
CA ASP A 92 -0.39 12.84 2.50
C ASP A 92 -0.05 12.78 1.00
N PHE A 93 0.53 13.86 0.44
CA PHE A 93 0.95 13.89 -0.95
C PHE A 93 2.03 12.84 -1.26
N ALA A 94 3.00 12.65 -0.38
CA ALA A 94 4.08 11.69 -0.56
C ALA A 94 3.57 10.25 -0.56
N VAL A 95 2.70 9.89 0.39
CA VAL A 95 2.15 8.53 0.50
C VAL A 95 1.12 8.28 -0.59
N ASN A 96 0.04 9.05 -0.62
CA ASN A 96 -1.10 8.79 -1.50
C ASN A 96 -0.81 9.17 -2.95
N GLY A 97 -0.02 10.22 -3.18
CA GLY A 97 0.45 10.55 -4.53
C GLY A 97 1.36 9.47 -5.10
N THR A 98 2.19 8.84 -4.26
CA THR A 98 3.03 7.70 -4.68
C THR A 98 2.19 6.48 -5.02
N PHE A 99 1.20 6.13 -4.20
CA PHE A 99 0.28 5.03 -4.52
C PHE A 99 -0.49 5.29 -5.81
N PHE A 100 -1.02 6.50 -5.97
CA PHE A 100 -1.74 6.92 -7.19
C PHE A 100 -0.91 6.70 -8.45
N VAL A 101 0.35 7.15 -8.46
CA VAL A 101 1.27 6.98 -9.60
C VAL A 101 1.68 5.52 -9.77
N TYR A 102 1.96 4.82 -8.67
CA TYR A 102 2.42 3.42 -8.68
C TYR A 102 1.39 2.49 -9.31
N GLU A 103 0.13 2.54 -8.88
CA GLU A 103 -0.95 1.70 -9.42
C GLU A 103 -1.11 1.84 -10.94
N ARG A 104 -0.73 2.99 -11.50
CA ARG A 104 -0.87 3.31 -12.92
C ARG A 104 0.37 2.97 -13.72
N LEU A 105 1.56 3.12 -13.15
CA LEU A 105 2.83 2.76 -13.82
C LEU A 105 3.14 1.26 -13.72
N CYS A 106 2.69 0.59 -12.67
CA CYS A 106 3.01 -0.80 -12.36
C CYS A 106 1.75 -1.59 -11.98
N PRO A 107 0.70 -1.65 -12.83
CA PRO A 107 -0.57 -2.29 -12.50
C PRO A 107 -0.42 -3.80 -12.20
N ASP A 108 0.61 -4.44 -12.78
CA ASP A 108 0.87 -5.87 -12.64
C ASP A 108 1.84 -6.22 -11.49
N ILE A 109 2.39 -5.21 -10.80
CA ILE A 109 3.15 -5.47 -9.58
C ILE A 109 2.15 -5.35 -8.44
N PRO A 110 1.75 -6.46 -7.81
CA PRO A 110 0.94 -6.35 -6.61
C PRO A 110 1.74 -5.52 -5.61
N LEU A 111 1.20 -4.36 -5.23
CA LEU A 111 1.56 -3.75 -3.95
C LEU A 111 1.33 -4.87 -2.96
N LEU A 112 2.42 -5.46 -2.45
CA LEU A 112 2.35 -6.43 -1.36
C LEU A 112 1.33 -5.86 -0.38
N PRO A 113 0.23 -6.57 -0.08
CA PRO A 113 -0.74 -6.04 0.84
C PRO A 113 0.03 -5.78 2.12
N LEU A 114 0.18 -4.50 2.48
CA LEU A 114 0.72 -4.11 3.76
C LEU A 114 -0.20 -4.75 4.81
N ALA A 115 0.28 -5.87 5.35
CA ALA A 115 -0.24 -6.62 6.48
C ALA A 115 -1.61 -7.30 6.38
N SER A 116 -2.59 -6.87 5.57
CA SER A 116 -3.97 -7.38 5.76
C SER A 116 -4.13 -8.87 5.47
N THR A 117 -3.61 -9.36 4.35
CA THR A 117 -3.84 -10.76 3.92
C THR A 117 -3.01 -11.75 4.73
N GLU A 118 -1.74 -11.43 5.00
CA GLU A 118 -0.88 -12.23 5.90
C GLU A 118 -1.46 -12.30 7.32
N VAL A 119 -1.94 -11.17 7.86
CA VAL A 119 -2.53 -11.13 9.20
C VAL A 119 -3.87 -11.87 9.26
N THR A 120 -4.70 -11.83 8.21
CA THR A 120 -5.95 -12.61 8.19
C THR A 120 -5.69 -14.10 8.04
N LEU A 121 -4.79 -14.51 7.14
CA LEU A 121 -4.43 -15.93 6.95
C LEU A 121 -3.75 -16.50 8.19
N ASP A 122 -2.85 -15.73 8.81
CA ASP A 122 -2.25 -16.13 10.08
C ASP A 122 -3.31 -16.25 11.18
N ALA A 123 -4.27 -15.32 11.27
CA ALA A 123 -5.34 -15.40 12.28
C ALA A 123 -6.29 -16.61 12.08
N GLU A 124 -6.55 -17.01 10.84
CA GLU A 124 -7.45 -18.14 10.53
C GLU A 124 -6.79 -19.50 10.70
N LEU A 125 -5.48 -19.61 10.45
CA LEU A 125 -4.77 -20.87 10.58
C LEU A 125 -4.39 -21.13 12.04
N LEU A 126 -5.01 -22.14 12.66
CA LEU A 126 -4.77 -22.50 14.05
C LEU A 126 -4.00 -23.82 14.14
N LEU A 127 -3.10 -23.91 15.12
CA LEU A 127 -2.35 -25.12 15.44
C LEU A 127 -2.54 -25.48 16.90
N PHE A 128 -3.13 -26.65 17.18
CA PHE A 128 -3.41 -27.10 18.54
C PHE A 128 -3.42 -28.64 18.69
N PRO A 129 -3.12 -29.19 19.88
CA PRO A 129 -2.59 -28.49 21.04
C PRO A 129 -1.18 -27.98 20.79
N ASN A 130 -0.79 -26.93 21.50
CA ASN A 130 0.58 -26.41 21.48
C ASN A 130 0.95 -25.96 22.89
N PRO A 131 1.80 -26.70 23.63
CA PRO A 131 2.63 -27.82 23.16
C PRO A 131 1.88 -29.09 22.72
N ALA A 132 2.44 -29.83 21.78
CA ALA A 132 1.94 -31.13 21.29
C ALA A 132 2.91 -32.27 21.64
N SER A 133 2.38 -33.49 21.83
CA SER A 133 3.19 -34.65 22.24
C SER A 133 2.99 -35.92 21.42
N ASP A 134 1.81 -36.07 20.80
CA ASP A 134 1.42 -37.26 20.04
C ASP A 134 0.96 -36.88 18.62
N HIS A 135 0.08 -35.89 18.54
CA HIS A 135 -0.40 -35.29 17.31
C HIS A 135 -0.66 -33.80 17.51
N PHE A 136 -0.82 -33.09 16.41
CA PHE A 136 -1.43 -31.76 16.41
C PHE A 136 -2.45 -31.66 15.27
N VAL A 137 -3.40 -30.76 15.43
CA VAL A 137 -4.38 -30.38 14.43
C VAL A 137 -3.94 -29.06 13.85
N ILE A 138 -3.93 -28.99 12.53
CA ILE A 138 -3.92 -27.74 11.77
C ILE A 138 -5.34 -27.47 11.31
N ASP A 139 -5.87 -26.30 11.64
CA ASP A 139 -7.21 -25.87 11.25
C ASP A 139 -7.08 -24.62 10.39
N ALA A 140 -7.38 -24.74 9.10
CA ALA A 140 -7.31 -23.61 8.17
C ALA A 140 -8.57 -22.74 8.18
N GLY A 141 -9.53 -22.98 9.08
CA GLY A 141 -10.68 -22.11 9.30
C GLY A 141 -11.55 -21.93 8.06
N ARG A 142 -11.53 -20.73 7.46
CA ARG A 142 -12.30 -20.37 6.25
C ARG A 142 -11.49 -20.42 4.96
N ILE A 143 -10.22 -20.82 5.04
CA ILE A 143 -9.35 -20.92 3.87
C ILE A 143 -9.78 -22.14 3.06
N GLU A 144 -10.33 -21.91 1.86
CA GLU A 144 -10.81 -22.97 0.95
C GLU A 144 -9.68 -23.58 0.09
N GLU A 145 -8.53 -22.91 0.03
CA GLU A 145 -7.37 -23.30 -0.77
C GLU A 145 -6.62 -24.50 -0.19
N THR A 146 -6.01 -25.29 -1.08
CA THR A 146 -5.11 -26.37 -0.69
C THR A 146 -3.72 -25.82 -0.34
N PHE A 147 -3.08 -26.46 0.64
CA PHE A 147 -1.73 -26.09 1.07
C PHE A 147 -0.86 -27.30 1.39
N THR A 148 0.45 -27.07 1.32
CA THR A 148 1.49 -27.98 1.79
C THR A 148 1.95 -27.54 3.19
N LEU A 149 1.97 -28.47 4.14
CA LEU A 149 2.52 -28.27 5.47
C LEU A 149 3.94 -28.84 5.54
N GLU A 150 4.89 -28.01 5.99
CA GLU A 150 6.27 -28.38 6.24
C GLU A 150 6.63 -28.14 7.71
N ILE A 151 7.21 -29.12 8.38
CA ILE A 151 7.80 -28.95 9.70
C ILE A 151 9.28 -28.66 9.55
N VAL A 152 9.70 -27.52 10.09
CA VAL A 152 11.03 -26.96 9.92
C VAL A 152 11.67 -26.75 11.28
N ASP A 153 12.97 -27.06 11.39
CA ASP A 153 13.75 -26.79 12.61
C ASP A 153 14.22 -25.32 12.71
N ALA A 154 14.86 -24.96 13.82
CA ALA A 154 15.37 -23.61 14.04
C ALA A 154 16.47 -23.15 13.04
N PHE A 155 17.02 -24.06 12.24
CA PHE A 155 18.01 -23.78 11.21
C PHE A 155 17.40 -23.71 9.80
N GLY A 156 16.07 -23.78 9.68
CA GLY A 156 15.38 -23.74 8.39
C GLY A 156 15.38 -25.07 7.63
N ARG A 157 15.76 -26.18 8.27
CA ARG A 157 15.78 -27.51 7.62
C ARG A 157 14.40 -28.16 7.71
N THR A 158 13.83 -28.53 6.56
CA THR A 158 12.58 -29.30 6.50
C THR A 158 12.80 -30.71 6.99
N LEU A 159 12.08 -31.10 8.05
CA LEU A 159 12.13 -32.42 8.65
C LEU A 159 11.07 -33.35 8.06
N GLN A 160 9.85 -32.85 7.89
CA GLN A 160 8.69 -33.60 7.41
C GLN A 160 7.76 -32.69 6.58
N ARG A 161 7.00 -33.29 5.68
CA ARG A 161 6.12 -32.59 4.73
C ARG A 161 4.84 -33.38 4.47
N TRP A 162 3.72 -32.67 4.37
CA TRP A 162 2.41 -33.18 3.97
C TRP A 162 1.84 -32.25 2.90
N GLU A 163 1.27 -32.83 1.84
CA GLU A 163 0.80 -32.09 0.66
C GLU A 163 -0.72 -32.20 0.50
N ASN A 164 -1.31 -31.27 -0.26
CA ASN A 164 -2.73 -31.26 -0.60
C ASN A 164 -3.66 -31.27 0.62
N ILE A 165 -3.30 -30.54 1.68
CA ILE A 165 -4.17 -30.36 2.86
C ILE A 165 -5.21 -29.30 2.52
N GLN A 166 -6.47 -29.58 2.87
CA GLN A 166 -7.58 -28.63 2.74
C GLN A 166 -8.37 -28.59 4.06
N GLY A 167 -8.77 -27.39 4.49
CA GLY A 167 -9.51 -27.21 5.75
C GLY A 167 -8.69 -27.66 6.98
N SER A 168 -9.29 -28.51 7.83
CA SER A 168 -8.63 -29.00 9.04
C SER A 168 -8.07 -30.43 8.86
N ALA A 169 -6.84 -30.67 9.33
CA ALA A 169 -6.18 -31.97 9.29
C ALA A 169 -5.48 -32.31 10.61
N THR A 170 -5.51 -33.60 10.98
CA THR A 170 -4.75 -34.12 12.12
C THR A 170 -3.43 -34.72 11.63
N ILE A 171 -2.32 -34.26 12.20
CA ILE A 171 -0.97 -34.60 11.80
C ILE A 171 -0.31 -35.42 12.91
N TYR A 172 0.34 -36.51 12.53
CA TYR A 172 1.08 -37.41 13.42
C TYR A 172 2.57 -37.43 13.04
N PRO A 173 3.36 -36.41 13.48
CA PRO A 173 4.78 -36.35 13.18
C PRO A 173 5.55 -37.55 13.72
N GLN A 174 6.46 -38.09 12.93
CA GLN A 174 7.26 -39.25 13.33
C GLN A 174 8.70 -38.83 13.69
N GLY A 175 9.22 -39.26 14.83
CA GLY A 175 10.63 -39.05 15.18
C GLY A 175 11.03 -37.59 15.49
N LEU A 176 10.08 -36.72 15.84
CA LEU A 176 10.41 -35.39 16.40
C LEU A 176 10.90 -35.51 17.85
N GLU A 177 12.04 -34.89 18.14
CA GLU A 177 12.53 -34.72 19.50
C GLU A 177 11.78 -33.59 20.23
N SER A 178 11.83 -33.57 21.57
CA SER A 178 11.28 -32.44 22.31
C SER A 178 12.01 -31.15 21.95
N GLY A 179 11.29 -30.11 21.52
CA GLY A 179 11.92 -28.89 21.02
C GLY A 179 10.96 -27.89 20.40
N LEU A 180 11.56 -26.83 19.84
CA LEU A 180 10.86 -25.77 19.11
C LEU A 180 10.99 -26.01 17.60
N TYR A 181 9.86 -25.97 16.92
CA TYR A 181 9.74 -26.15 15.48
C TYR A 181 8.83 -25.06 14.88
N PHE A 182 8.85 -24.97 13.56
CA PHE A 182 7.98 -24.12 12.78
C PHE A 182 7.16 -24.95 11.80
N ALA A 183 5.84 -24.81 11.86
CA ALA A 183 4.90 -25.34 10.90
C ALA A 183 4.67 -24.29 9.80
N VAL A 184 5.22 -24.53 8.62
CA VAL A 184 5.13 -23.63 7.47
C VAL A 184 4.08 -24.16 6.51
N CYS A 185 3.05 -23.36 6.24
CA CYS A 185 1.95 -23.68 5.34
C CYS A 185 2.14 -22.89 4.05
N ARG A 186 2.32 -23.59 2.93
CA ARG A 186 2.50 -23.01 1.60
C ARG A 186 1.29 -23.31 0.74
N PHE A 187 0.53 -22.28 0.39
CA PHE A 187 -0.65 -22.40 -0.47
C PHE A 187 -0.23 -22.67 -1.92
N GLU A 188 -1.09 -23.34 -2.68
CA GLU A 188 -0.87 -23.57 -4.11
C GLU A 188 -1.03 -22.29 -4.94
N ASP A 189 -1.93 -21.38 -4.53
CA ASP A 189 -2.06 -20.06 -5.13
C ASP A 189 -0.80 -19.22 -4.84
N PRO A 190 -0.01 -18.85 -5.87
CA PRO A 190 1.20 -18.05 -5.70
C PRO A 190 0.92 -16.62 -5.22
N ALA A 191 -0.32 -16.15 -5.28
CA ALA A 191 -0.72 -14.85 -4.72
C ALA A 191 -0.85 -14.89 -3.18
N LEU A 192 -0.98 -16.09 -2.58
CA LEU A 192 -1.12 -16.24 -1.14
C LEU A 192 0.25 -16.42 -0.46
N PRO A 193 0.56 -15.62 0.57
CA PRO A 193 1.81 -15.74 1.31
C PRO A 193 1.84 -17.03 2.17
N ALA A 194 3.04 -17.56 2.40
CA ALA A 194 3.21 -18.70 3.29
C ALA A 194 2.97 -18.29 4.75
N VAL A 195 2.20 -19.09 5.50
CA VAL A 195 1.91 -18.84 6.92
C VAL A 195 2.83 -19.70 7.78
N THR A 196 3.43 -19.12 8.82
CA THR A 196 4.35 -19.84 9.72
C THR A 196 3.83 -19.84 11.15
N LYS A 197 3.60 -21.03 11.71
CA LYS A 197 3.17 -21.22 13.11
C LYS A 197 4.26 -21.84 13.96
N ARG A 198 4.40 -21.32 15.17
CA ARG A 198 5.28 -21.91 16.18
C ARG A 198 4.70 -23.23 16.68
N LEU A 199 5.46 -24.32 16.64
CA LEU A 199 5.11 -25.62 17.20
C LEU A 199 6.09 -25.99 18.32
N VAL A 200 5.60 -26.18 19.53
CA VAL A 200 6.38 -26.74 20.64
C VAL A 200 6.06 -28.22 20.73
N TRP A 201 7.04 -29.08 20.51
CA TRP A 201 6.89 -30.54 20.63
C TRP A 201 7.47 -31.03 21.95
N GLN A 202 6.75 -31.91 22.64
CA GLN A 202 7.16 -32.53 23.89
C GLN A 202 6.89 -34.03 23.81
N LYS A 203 7.94 -34.83 23.66
CA LYS A 203 7.77 -36.29 23.75
C LYS A 203 7.11 -36.66 25.09
N PRO A 204 6.15 -37.60 25.09
CA PRO A 204 5.53 -38.11 26.31
C PRO A 204 6.52 -38.81 27.23
#